data_AF-A0A143WVM1-F1
#
_entry.id   AF-A0A143WVM1-F1
#
_cell.length_a   1.000
_cell.length_b   1.000
_cell.length_c   1.000
_cell.angle_alpha   90.00
_cell.angle_beta   90.00
_cell.angle_gamma   90.00
#
_symmetry.space_group_name_H-M   'P 1'
#
loop_
_entity.id
_entity.type
_entity.pdbx_description
1 polymer ?
#
loop_
_entity_poly.entity_id
_entity_poly.type
_entity_poly.pdbx_seq_one_letter_code
_entity_poly.pdbx_strand_id
1 'polypeptide(L)'
;MEGYGPYQIATKLSEEKIEMPAVHLARYGEGVNKNKTFADIYRWSASTVVEILKKREYLGHTVNFKTRKHFKDKKSHYVDESEWTIFENTHEAIIDQETFDNVQRIRANVRRYPDGWGEAHPLTGLMYCADCGGKMYVHRVNNGKRVPQYTCGQYGKYPIGSLCPTQHRIKAEAVLTLIADMLRAIAEYSKNDRAEFIRTVQETQAAQQTADISKKRKRLAAAQKRAGELERLICKIYEDNALGKLPDARYEALDAQYAKEQDALNAEIAELEKAVTGYEQSRKSAEKFIALIDKYENFDTLTNTMLNEFVEKILVHERARKGSQDTTQEVEIYFNFVGRYIPPALQPVPLTPEEQEELRKKEERKDRLHQNYLRRKANGKQKEWEERYNAKRKAKMEAAKAAIRAEDMEKGIFTTVSQLPRQEPRKATVSASAAV
;
A
#
# COMPACT_ATOMS: atom_id res chain seq x y z
N MET A 1 -4.61 7.49 9.80
CA MET A 1 -4.60 8.00 8.41
C MET A 1 -3.34 8.79 8.04
N GLU A 2 -2.74 9.54 8.97
CA GLU A 2 -1.53 10.37 8.70
C GLU A 2 -0.23 9.59 8.40
N GLY A 3 -0.27 8.25 8.43
CA GLY A 3 0.86 7.40 8.09
C GLY A 3 1.83 7.09 9.25
N TYR A 4 1.51 7.48 10.48
CA TYR A 4 2.30 7.10 11.65
C TYR A 4 2.28 5.58 11.90
N GLY A 5 3.45 5.02 12.20
CA GLY A 5 3.58 3.63 12.64
C GLY A 5 3.10 3.42 14.07
N PRO A 6 2.78 2.19 14.50
CA PRO A 6 2.25 1.93 15.85
C PRO A 6 3.15 2.43 16.99
N TYR A 7 4.47 2.39 16.80
CA TYR A 7 5.42 2.95 17.76
C TYR A 7 5.32 4.48 17.82
N GLN A 8 5.28 5.17 16.67
CA GLN A 8 5.15 6.63 16.63
C GLN A 8 3.82 7.09 17.25
N ILE A 9 2.73 6.37 16.98
CA ILE A 9 1.43 6.62 17.61
C ILE A 9 1.54 6.47 19.12
N ALA A 10 2.14 5.37 19.61
CA ALA A 10 2.33 5.15 21.04
C ALA A 10 3.18 6.26 21.69
N THR A 11 4.28 6.66 21.07
CA THR A 11 5.12 7.77 21.54
C THR A 11 4.32 9.06 21.64
N LYS A 12 3.58 9.43 20.58
CA LYS A 12 2.76 10.64 20.54
C LYS A 12 1.69 10.65 21.63
N LEU A 13 0.95 9.54 21.81
CA LEU A 13 -0.05 9.42 22.87
C LEU A 13 0.56 9.53 24.28
N SER A 14 1.78 9.02 24.45
CA SER A 14 2.51 9.14 25.72
C SER A 14 2.97 10.57 25.99
N GLU A 15 3.46 11.28 24.96
CA GLU A 15 3.88 12.69 25.01
C GLU A 15 2.69 13.62 25.29
N GLU A 16 1.53 13.34 24.70
CA GLU A 16 0.26 14.04 24.93
C GLU A 16 -0.36 13.71 26.30
N LYS A 17 0.27 12.85 27.09
CA LYS A 17 -0.21 12.39 28.41
C LYS A 17 -1.62 11.82 28.36
N ILE A 18 -1.92 11.05 27.32
CA ILE A 18 -3.17 10.30 27.22
C ILE A 18 -3.03 9.00 28.02
N GLU A 19 -3.97 8.74 28.92
CA GLU A 19 -3.95 7.55 29.78
C GLU A 19 -3.99 6.26 28.95
N MET A 20 -3.19 5.26 29.35
CA MET A 20 -3.23 3.96 28.68
C MET A 20 -4.59 3.27 28.92
N PRO A 21 -5.08 2.42 27.99
CA PRO A 21 -6.42 1.83 28.08
C PRO A 21 -6.67 1.06 29.37
N ALA A 22 -5.66 0.39 29.92
CA ALA A 22 -5.78 -0.35 31.17
C ALA A 22 -6.02 0.56 32.38
N VAL A 23 -5.39 1.74 32.41
CA VAL A 23 -5.57 2.76 33.45
C VAL A 23 -6.93 3.42 33.28
N HIS A 24 -7.29 3.79 32.05
CA HIS A 24 -8.58 4.37 31.75
C HIS A 24 -9.73 3.46 32.21
N LEU A 25 -9.73 2.18 31.81
CA LEU A 25 -10.74 1.20 32.26
C LEU A 25 -10.76 1.05 33.79
N ALA A 26 -9.60 1.01 34.44
CA ALA A 26 -9.52 0.92 35.90
C ALA A 26 -10.16 2.13 36.59
N ARG A 27 -10.07 3.35 36.02
CA ARG A 27 -10.73 4.56 36.57
C ARG A 27 -12.26 4.45 36.53
N TYR A 28 -12.82 3.76 35.54
CA TYR A 28 -14.26 3.47 35.46
C TYR A 28 -14.68 2.22 36.24
N GLY A 29 -13.76 1.60 36.98
CA GLY A 29 -14.06 0.37 37.71
C GLY A 29 -14.24 -0.84 36.79
N GLU A 30 -13.69 -0.81 35.57
CA GLU A 30 -13.77 -1.87 34.56
C GLU A 30 -12.40 -2.52 34.30
N GLY A 31 -12.38 -3.65 33.58
CA GLY A 31 -11.16 -4.35 33.20
C GLY A 31 -10.50 -5.19 34.29
N VAL A 32 -9.39 -5.86 33.93
CA VAL A 32 -8.68 -6.83 34.80
C VAL A 32 -7.57 -6.20 35.66
N ASN A 33 -7.20 -4.96 35.40
CA ASN A 33 -6.04 -4.30 36.02
C ASN A 33 -6.42 -3.28 37.12
N LYS A 34 -7.62 -3.36 37.71
CA LYS A 34 -8.15 -2.38 38.66
C LYS A 34 -7.22 -2.12 39.86
N ASN A 35 -6.56 -3.17 40.34
CA ASN A 35 -5.68 -3.12 41.53
C ASN A 35 -4.18 -3.12 41.16
N LYS A 36 -3.84 -2.94 39.88
CA LYS A 36 -2.44 -3.03 39.43
C LYS A 36 -1.76 -1.68 39.57
N THR A 37 -0.58 -1.67 40.20
CA THR A 37 0.30 -0.50 40.24
C THR A 37 1.06 -0.37 38.92
N PHE A 38 0.95 0.78 38.26
CA PHE A 38 1.70 1.10 37.05
C PHE A 38 2.84 2.06 37.40
N ALA A 39 4.06 1.78 36.91
CA ALA A 39 5.20 2.67 37.07
C ALA A 39 5.04 3.97 36.26
N ASP A 40 4.37 3.88 35.09
CA ASP A 40 4.01 5.01 34.25
C ASP A 40 2.63 4.72 33.64
N ILE A 41 1.67 5.60 33.93
CA ILE A 41 0.26 5.50 33.51
C ILE A 41 0.02 5.99 32.07
N TYR A 42 1.00 6.70 31.49
CA TYR A 42 0.94 7.24 30.14
C TYR A 42 1.77 6.42 29.15
N ARG A 43 2.37 5.30 29.59
CA ARG A 43 3.22 4.47 28.76
C ARG A 43 2.40 3.63 27.77
N TRP A 44 2.20 4.15 26.57
CA TRP A 44 1.58 3.39 25.49
C TRP A 44 2.54 2.35 24.91
N SER A 45 2.03 1.15 24.67
CA SER A 45 2.76 0.10 23.96
C SER A 45 2.33 0.03 22.49
N ALA A 46 3.28 -0.17 21.58
CA ALA A 46 2.99 -0.33 20.15
C ALA A 46 2.06 -1.53 19.88
N SER A 47 2.17 -2.61 20.68
CA SER A 47 1.30 -3.79 20.59
C SER A 47 -0.15 -3.43 20.93
N THR A 48 -0.37 -2.64 21.98
CA THR A 48 -1.71 -2.16 22.35
C THR A 48 -2.34 -1.34 21.23
N VAL A 49 -1.58 -0.44 20.61
CA VAL A 49 -2.05 0.32 19.44
C VAL A 49 -2.40 -0.61 18.28
N VAL A 50 -1.57 -1.61 18.00
CA VAL A 50 -1.87 -2.61 16.95
C VAL A 50 -3.16 -3.37 17.22
N GLU A 51 -3.39 -3.81 18.45
CA GLU A 51 -4.61 -4.53 18.83
C GLU A 51 -5.85 -3.66 18.67
N ILE A 52 -5.79 -2.40 19.12
CA ILE A 52 -6.88 -1.43 18.94
C ILE A 52 -7.18 -1.26 17.45
N LEU A 53 -6.18 -0.98 16.63
CA LEU A 53 -6.39 -0.75 15.20
C LEU A 53 -6.92 -1.99 14.46
N LYS A 54 -6.80 -3.21 15.01
CA LYS A 54 -7.32 -4.45 14.41
C LYS A 54 -8.77 -4.78 14.79
N LYS A 55 -9.33 -4.12 15.81
CA LYS A 55 -10.68 -4.43 16.32
C LYS A 55 -11.76 -4.05 15.33
N ARG A 56 -12.45 -5.05 14.79
CA ARG A 56 -13.62 -4.86 13.90
C ARG A 56 -14.84 -4.36 14.68
N GLU A 57 -14.80 -4.44 16.01
CA GLU A 57 -15.87 -3.92 16.87
C GLU A 57 -16.10 -2.42 16.68
N TYR A 58 -15.07 -1.66 16.30
CA TYR A 58 -15.23 -0.24 16.00
C TYR A 58 -16.09 0.05 14.76
N LEU A 59 -16.42 -0.96 13.97
CA LEU A 59 -17.37 -0.90 12.85
C LEU A 59 -18.83 -1.15 13.28
N GLY A 60 -19.10 -1.25 14.59
CA GLY A 60 -20.44 -1.57 15.11
C GLY A 60 -20.74 -3.07 15.14
N HIS A 61 -19.75 -3.92 14.90
CA HIS A 61 -19.91 -5.37 14.85
C HIS A 61 -19.64 -6.03 16.21
N THR A 62 -20.35 -7.10 16.54
CA THR A 62 -20.02 -7.95 17.69
C THR A 62 -19.25 -9.17 17.20
N VAL A 63 -17.99 -9.33 17.65
CA VAL A 63 -17.12 -10.44 17.26
C VAL A 63 -16.98 -11.43 18.40
N ASN A 64 -17.58 -12.61 18.25
CA ASN A 64 -17.58 -13.67 19.25
C ASN A 64 -16.72 -14.88 18.83
N PHE A 65 -16.49 -15.79 19.79
CA PHE A 65 -15.76 -17.04 19.61
C PHE A 65 -14.30 -16.89 19.17
N LYS A 66 -13.63 -15.80 19.57
CA LYS A 66 -12.19 -15.59 19.32
C LYS A 66 -11.28 -16.65 19.97
N THR A 67 -11.78 -17.37 20.96
CA THR A 67 -11.02 -18.41 21.66
C THR A 67 -11.84 -19.68 21.81
N ARG A 68 -11.18 -20.83 21.62
CA ARG A 68 -11.73 -22.16 21.90
C ARG A 68 -10.98 -22.80 23.06
N LYS A 69 -11.70 -23.51 23.92
CA LYS A 69 -11.08 -24.30 24.98
C LYS A 69 -10.77 -25.70 24.46
N HIS A 70 -9.52 -26.12 24.65
CA HIS A 70 -9.16 -27.51 24.42
C HIS A 70 -9.58 -28.34 25.64
N PHE A 71 -10.31 -29.44 25.41
CA PHE A 71 -10.87 -30.27 26.47
C PHE A 71 -9.81 -30.80 27.44
N LYS A 72 -8.60 -31.12 26.95
CA LYS A 72 -7.52 -31.69 27.77
C LYS A 72 -6.70 -30.64 28.52
N ASP A 73 -6.46 -29.48 27.91
CA ASP A 73 -5.52 -28.49 28.48
C ASP A 73 -6.19 -27.47 29.42
N LYS A 74 -7.53 -27.40 29.45
CA LYS A 74 -8.33 -26.38 30.19
C LYS A 74 -7.96 -24.92 29.90
N LYS A 75 -7.00 -24.67 29.00
CA LYS A 75 -6.56 -23.36 28.52
C LYS A 75 -7.41 -22.95 27.32
N SER A 76 -7.64 -21.64 27.23
CA SER A 76 -8.25 -21.03 26.05
C SER A 76 -7.17 -20.75 25.01
N HIS A 77 -7.40 -21.18 23.79
CA HIS A 77 -6.53 -20.91 22.64
C HIS A 77 -7.27 -20.00 21.68
N TYR A 78 -6.58 -19.00 21.13
CA TYR A 78 -7.14 -18.18 20.06
C TYR A 78 -7.34 -19.04 18.80
N VAL A 79 -8.49 -18.89 18.16
CA VAL A 79 -8.81 -19.57 16.90
C VAL A 79 -8.61 -18.62 15.72
N ASP A 80 -8.49 -19.21 14.52
CA ASP A 80 -8.35 -18.46 13.29
C ASP A 80 -9.54 -17.52 13.05
N GLU A 81 -9.31 -16.40 12.35
CA GLU A 81 -10.36 -15.41 12.07
C GLU A 81 -11.54 -16.00 11.27
N SER A 82 -11.33 -17.09 10.52
CA SER A 82 -12.37 -17.82 9.79
C SER A 82 -13.37 -18.56 10.71
N GLU A 83 -12.97 -18.89 11.94
CA GLU A 83 -13.84 -19.52 12.93
C GLU A 83 -14.61 -18.51 13.78
N TRP A 84 -14.36 -17.20 13.60
CA TRP A 84 -15.03 -16.17 14.37
C TRP A 84 -16.46 -15.98 13.89
N THR A 85 -17.40 -15.86 14.83
CA THR A 85 -18.77 -15.46 14.49
C THR A 85 -18.87 -13.95 14.62
N ILE A 86 -19.12 -13.28 13.49
CA ILE A 86 -19.25 -11.84 13.41
C ILE A 86 -20.72 -11.50 13.21
N PHE A 87 -21.31 -10.81 14.19
CA PHE A 87 -22.64 -10.24 14.08
C PHE A 87 -22.49 -8.78 13.64
N GLU A 88 -22.92 -8.48 12.42
CA GLU A 88 -22.79 -7.15 11.84
C GLU A 88 -23.80 -6.17 12.45
N ASN A 89 -23.41 -4.89 12.53
CA ASN A 89 -24.27 -3.75 12.90
C ASN A 89 -25.09 -3.89 14.21
N THR A 90 -24.48 -4.49 15.22
CA THR A 90 -25.06 -4.67 16.56
C THR A 90 -25.09 -3.39 17.42
N HIS A 91 -24.22 -2.42 17.14
CA HIS A 91 -24.13 -1.15 17.86
C HIS A 91 -23.65 -0.04 16.93
N GLU A 92 -23.71 1.21 17.40
CA GLU A 92 -23.25 2.37 16.64
C GLU A 92 -21.75 2.27 16.35
N ALA A 93 -21.39 2.41 15.07
CA ALA A 93 -20.00 2.35 14.62
C ALA A 93 -19.23 3.61 15.03
N ILE A 94 -18.02 3.43 15.55
CA ILE A 94 -17.12 4.54 15.90
C ILE A 94 -16.38 5.05 14.65
N ILE A 95 -16.07 4.14 13.73
CA ILE A 95 -15.39 4.43 12.47
C ILE A 95 -16.15 3.76 11.32
N ASP A 96 -16.07 4.35 10.14
CA ASP A 96 -16.61 3.75 8.93
C ASP A 96 -15.70 2.62 8.40
N GLN A 97 -16.30 1.73 7.59
CA GLN A 97 -15.62 0.59 6.97
C GLN A 97 -14.40 1.01 6.15
N GLU A 98 -14.51 2.12 5.42
CA GLU A 98 -13.47 2.58 4.51
C GLU A 98 -12.24 3.10 5.28
N THR A 99 -12.45 3.87 6.35
CA THR A 99 -11.36 4.30 7.24
C THR A 99 -10.66 3.09 7.85
N PHE A 100 -11.41 2.07 8.29
CA PHE A 100 -10.82 0.85 8.83
C PHE A 100 -9.98 0.10 7.79
N ASP A 101 -10.50 -0.09 6.59
CA ASP A 101 -9.82 -0.80 5.50
C ASP A 101 -8.57 -0.04 5.05
N ASN A 102 -8.64 1.28 4.96
CA ASN A 102 -7.48 2.13 4.68
C ASN A 102 -6.40 1.99 5.75
N VAL A 103 -6.77 1.97 7.03
CA VAL A 103 -5.81 1.74 8.12
C VAL A 103 -5.18 0.35 8.03
N GLN A 104 -5.95 -0.70 7.74
CA GLN A 104 -5.39 -2.04 7.55
C GLN A 104 -4.42 -2.07 6.36
N ARG A 105 -4.78 -1.46 5.22
CA ARG A 105 -3.93 -1.35 4.03
C ARG A 105 -2.62 -0.62 4.33
N ILE A 106 -2.69 0.51 5.04
CA ILE A 106 -1.49 1.26 5.46
C ILE A 106 -0.62 0.34 6.34
N ARG A 107 -1.19 -0.33 7.34
CA ARG A 107 -0.43 -1.19 8.25
C ARG A 107 0.22 -2.38 7.55
N ALA A 108 -0.47 -3.03 6.62
CA ALA A 108 0.06 -4.15 5.84
C ALA A 108 1.25 -3.74 4.97
N ASN A 109 1.28 -2.49 4.49
CA ASN A 109 2.30 -2.02 3.57
C ASN A 109 3.57 -1.46 4.22
N VAL A 110 3.60 -1.33 5.55
CA VAL A 110 4.60 -0.54 6.26
C VAL A 110 5.75 -1.38 6.83
N ARG A 111 6.92 -1.24 6.20
CA ARG A 111 8.22 -1.17 6.89
C ARG A 111 8.69 0.28 6.80
N ARG A 112 8.33 1.11 7.78
CA ARG A 112 8.82 2.49 7.89
C ARG A 112 9.78 2.51 9.08
N TYR A 113 11.03 2.09 8.86
CA TYR A 113 12.08 2.64 9.70
C TYR A 113 12.31 4.07 9.19
N PRO A 114 12.41 5.07 10.08
CA PRO A 114 12.99 6.35 9.69
C PRO A 114 14.34 6.05 9.03
N ASP A 115 14.57 6.50 7.79
CA ASP A 115 15.79 6.20 7.03
C ASP A 115 17.04 6.89 7.60
N GLY A 116 17.05 7.20 8.90
CA GLY A 116 18.06 8.02 9.58
C GLY A 116 17.90 9.53 9.36
N TRP A 117 16.87 9.97 8.63
CA TRP A 117 16.65 11.37 8.22
C TRP A 117 15.32 11.96 8.73
N GLY A 118 14.85 11.54 9.91
CA GLY A 118 13.62 12.06 10.52
C GLY A 118 12.34 11.40 10.02
N GLU A 119 11.70 11.97 9.00
CA GLU A 119 10.32 11.61 8.62
C GLU A 119 10.23 10.73 7.37
N ALA A 120 9.23 9.83 7.33
CA ALA A 120 8.93 9.04 6.14
C ALA A 120 8.31 9.94 5.05
N HIS A 121 8.66 9.70 3.78
CA HIS A 121 8.12 10.48 2.67
C HIS A 121 6.62 10.16 2.45
N PRO A 122 5.76 11.13 2.09
CA PRO A 122 4.30 10.92 1.93
C PRO A 122 3.88 9.74 1.03
N LEU A 123 4.59 9.54 -0.09
CA LEU A 123 4.33 8.45 -1.03
C LEU A 123 4.83 7.05 -0.58
N THR A 124 5.34 6.92 0.65
CA THR A 124 5.92 5.66 1.16
C THR A 124 4.84 4.61 1.37
N GLY A 125 4.94 3.51 0.62
CA GLY A 125 3.98 2.41 0.63
C GLY A 125 2.93 2.47 -0.48
N LEU A 126 2.90 3.56 -1.26
CA LEU A 126 1.97 3.75 -2.39
C LEU A 126 2.62 3.47 -3.76
N MET A 127 3.95 3.52 -3.85
CA MET A 127 4.70 3.42 -5.12
C MET A 127 5.15 1.99 -5.45
N TYR A 128 4.86 1.54 -6.67
CA TYR A 128 5.20 0.23 -7.21
C TYR A 128 5.79 0.35 -8.63
N CYS A 129 6.63 -0.61 -9.01
CA CYS A 129 7.15 -0.74 -10.35
C CYS A 129 6.11 -1.42 -11.25
N ALA A 130 5.81 -0.86 -12.42
CA ALA A 130 4.87 -1.47 -13.36
C ALA A 130 5.39 -2.80 -13.93
N ASP A 131 6.68 -2.87 -14.27
CA ASP A 131 7.27 -4.05 -14.95
C ASP A 131 7.40 -5.27 -14.05
N CYS A 132 7.84 -5.09 -12.80
CA CYS A 132 8.08 -6.20 -11.88
C CYS A 132 7.09 -6.30 -10.71
N GLY A 133 6.15 -5.37 -10.60
CA GLY A 133 5.21 -5.29 -9.47
C GLY A 133 5.85 -4.98 -8.10
N GLY A 134 7.17 -4.80 -8.05
CA GLY A 134 7.91 -4.60 -6.80
C GLY A 134 7.67 -3.23 -6.18
N LYS A 135 7.73 -3.13 -4.85
CA LYS A 135 7.68 -1.86 -4.12
C LYS A 135 8.85 -0.94 -4.50
N MET A 136 8.56 0.34 -4.65
CA MET A 136 9.60 1.37 -4.82
C MET A 136 9.93 2.01 -3.48
N TYR A 137 11.22 2.18 -3.21
CA TYR A 137 11.72 2.82 -1.99
C TYR A 137 12.25 4.21 -2.30
N VAL A 138 12.06 5.12 -1.34
CA VAL A 138 12.62 6.46 -1.42
C VAL A 138 14.11 6.40 -1.12
N HIS A 139 14.89 7.05 -1.97
CA HIS A 139 16.31 7.31 -1.76
C HIS A 139 16.48 8.82 -1.74
N ARG A 140 16.95 9.35 -0.61
CA ARG A 140 17.39 10.73 -0.49
C ARG A 140 18.84 10.78 -0.93
N VAL A 141 19.08 11.24 -2.16
CA VAL A 141 20.44 11.32 -2.71
C VAL A 141 21.19 12.49 -2.07
N ASN A 142 22.24 12.23 -1.28
CA ASN A 142 23.10 13.29 -0.75
C ASN A 142 24.17 13.69 -1.78
N ASN A 143 23.74 14.22 -2.93
CA ASN A 143 24.58 14.72 -4.02
C ASN A 143 24.50 16.26 -4.13
N GLY A 144 24.56 16.94 -2.99
CA GLY A 144 24.48 18.42 -2.93
C GLY A 144 23.09 19.00 -3.19
N LYS A 145 22.05 18.17 -3.23
CA LYS A 145 20.63 18.56 -3.30
C LYS A 145 19.80 17.57 -2.49
N ARG A 146 18.69 18.02 -1.89
CA ARG A 146 17.76 17.20 -1.09
C ARG A 146 16.56 16.76 -1.93
N VAL A 147 16.79 16.06 -3.05
CA VAL A 147 15.70 15.61 -3.92
C VAL A 147 15.34 14.16 -3.59
N PRO A 148 14.15 13.88 -3.03
CA PRO A 148 13.69 12.51 -2.83
C PRO A 148 13.43 11.83 -4.18
N GLN A 149 14.04 10.66 -4.39
CA GLN A 149 13.90 9.87 -5.60
C GLN A 149 13.43 8.46 -5.25
N TYR A 150 12.32 8.01 -5.84
CA TYR A 150 11.87 6.63 -5.71
C TYR A 150 12.62 5.75 -6.69
N THR A 151 13.10 4.60 -6.22
CA THR A 151 13.70 3.57 -7.09
C THR A 151 13.10 2.20 -6.84
N CYS A 152 13.01 1.39 -7.90
CA CYS A 152 12.52 0.01 -7.80
C CYS A 152 13.39 -0.81 -6.84
N GLY A 153 12.77 -1.34 -5.79
CA GLY A 153 13.46 -2.11 -4.76
C GLY A 153 13.89 -3.52 -5.17
N GLN A 154 13.36 -4.05 -6.27
CA GLN A 154 13.69 -5.40 -6.76
C GLN A 154 14.89 -5.42 -7.70
N TYR A 155 15.20 -4.30 -8.35
CA TYR A 155 16.28 -4.22 -9.35
C TYR A 155 17.65 -4.65 -8.81
N GLY A 156 17.97 -4.31 -7.55
CA GLY A 156 19.25 -4.66 -6.92
C GLY A 156 19.20 -5.87 -5.98
N LYS A 157 18.02 -6.47 -5.76
CA LYS A 157 17.86 -7.64 -4.87
C LYS A 157 18.01 -8.95 -5.62
N TYR A 158 17.58 -8.98 -6.87
CA TYR A 158 17.77 -10.08 -7.80
C TYR A 158 18.93 -9.75 -8.75
N PRO A 159 19.47 -10.74 -9.49
CA PRO A 159 20.45 -10.47 -10.53
C PRO A 159 20.00 -9.31 -11.43
N ILE A 160 20.87 -8.31 -11.56
CA ILE A 160 20.55 -7.07 -12.27
C ILE A 160 20.08 -7.40 -13.70
N GLY A 161 18.91 -6.90 -14.07
CA GLY A 161 18.32 -7.15 -15.39
C GLY A 161 17.35 -8.33 -15.46
N SER A 162 17.17 -9.11 -14.38
CA SER A 162 16.29 -10.29 -14.42
C SER A 162 14.80 -9.96 -14.37
N LEU A 163 14.39 -9.07 -13.46
CA LEU A 163 12.98 -8.67 -13.27
C LEU A 163 12.65 -7.31 -13.87
N CYS A 164 13.63 -6.40 -13.86
CA CYS A 164 13.54 -5.12 -14.55
C CYS A 164 14.77 -4.97 -15.44
N PRO A 165 14.63 -4.69 -16.75
CA PRO A 165 15.77 -4.47 -17.64
C PRO A 165 16.69 -3.34 -17.16
N THR A 166 16.10 -2.28 -16.59
CA THR A 166 16.85 -1.17 -16.00
C THR A 166 16.32 -0.77 -14.63
N GLN A 167 17.05 0.12 -13.94
CA GLN A 167 16.59 0.65 -12.67
C GLN A 167 15.54 1.71 -12.89
N HIS A 168 14.29 1.39 -12.56
CA HIS A 168 13.19 2.36 -12.62
C HIS A 168 13.37 3.39 -11.52
N ARG A 169 13.38 4.66 -11.91
CA ARG A 169 13.52 5.76 -10.95
C ARG A 169 12.69 6.97 -11.35
N ILE A 170 12.03 7.58 -10.37
CA ILE A 170 11.21 8.78 -10.55
C ILE A 170 11.44 9.76 -9.39
N LYS A 171 11.38 11.07 -9.67
CA LYS A 171 11.46 12.10 -8.62
C LYS A 171 10.12 12.15 -7.89
N ALA A 172 10.15 12.25 -6.57
CA ALA A 172 8.91 12.25 -5.78
C ALA A 172 8.03 13.49 -6.07
N GLU A 173 8.66 14.66 -6.23
CA GLU A 173 7.98 15.91 -6.60
C GLU A 173 7.14 15.75 -7.88
N ALA A 174 7.69 15.11 -8.91
CA ALA A 174 6.99 14.91 -10.18
C ALA A 174 5.73 14.05 -10.03
N VAL A 175 5.73 13.10 -9.08
CA VAL A 175 4.56 12.27 -8.79
C VAL A 175 3.53 13.06 -7.97
N LEU A 176 3.98 13.84 -6.99
CA LEU A 176 3.09 14.69 -6.18
C LEU A 176 2.38 15.75 -7.04
N THR A 177 3.10 16.41 -7.95
CA THR A 177 2.49 17.38 -8.89
C THR A 177 1.46 16.71 -9.77
N LEU A 178 1.78 15.52 -10.31
CA LEU A 178 0.86 14.78 -11.18
C LEU A 178 -0.43 14.38 -10.42
N ILE A 179 -0.32 13.91 -9.17
CA ILE A 179 -1.48 13.62 -8.32
C ILE A 179 -2.29 14.88 -8.07
N ALA A 180 -1.66 16.00 -7.70
CA ALA A 180 -2.35 17.26 -7.43
C ALA A 180 -3.08 17.79 -8.68
N ASP A 181 -2.44 17.75 -9.84
CA ASP A 181 -3.01 18.18 -11.12
C ASP A 181 -4.23 17.32 -11.50
N MET A 182 -4.13 16.00 -11.36
CA MET A 182 -5.26 15.11 -11.62
C MET A 182 -6.39 15.33 -10.63
N LEU A 183 -6.12 15.44 -9.32
CA LEU A 183 -7.17 15.69 -8.32
C LEU A 183 -7.88 17.01 -8.58
N ARG A 184 -7.15 18.08 -8.97
CA ARG A 184 -7.75 19.36 -9.38
C ARG A 184 -8.64 19.20 -10.61
N ALA A 185 -8.15 18.52 -11.64
CA ALA A 185 -8.94 18.28 -12.86
C ALA A 185 -10.20 17.43 -12.59
N ILE A 186 -10.11 16.42 -11.72
CA ILE A 186 -11.29 15.64 -11.31
C ILE A 186 -12.26 16.50 -10.51
N ALA A 187 -11.76 17.33 -9.59
CA ALA A 187 -12.60 18.20 -8.78
C ALA A 187 -13.34 19.24 -9.63
N GLU A 188 -12.67 19.84 -10.61
CA GLU A 188 -13.30 20.76 -11.56
C GLU A 188 -14.35 20.04 -12.42
N TYR A 189 -14.02 18.87 -12.95
CA TYR A 189 -14.95 18.09 -13.77
C TYR A 189 -16.18 17.64 -12.98
N SER A 190 -16.00 17.20 -11.73
CA SER A 190 -17.08 16.83 -10.81
C SER A 190 -18.00 18.00 -10.46
N LYS A 191 -17.44 19.22 -10.32
CA LYS A 191 -18.23 20.44 -10.05
C LYS A 191 -19.07 20.86 -11.25
N ASN A 192 -18.55 20.66 -12.46
CA ASN A 192 -19.22 21.08 -13.69
C ASN A 192 -20.31 20.10 -14.13
N ASP A 193 -20.05 18.79 -14.10
CA ASP A 193 -21.06 17.76 -14.45
C ASP A 193 -20.87 16.47 -13.63
N ARG A 194 -21.54 16.41 -12.49
CA ARG A 194 -21.50 15.26 -11.57
C ARG A 194 -22.05 13.98 -12.23
N ALA A 195 -23.09 14.10 -13.06
CA ALA A 195 -23.76 12.95 -13.66
C ALA A 195 -22.88 12.34 -14.77
N GLU A 196 -22.27 13.19 -15.59
CA GLU A 196 -21.33 12.76 -16.62
C GLU A 196 -20.06 12.17 -16.00
N PHE A 197 -19.54 12.75 -14.91
CA PHE A 197 -18.42 12.17 -14.19
C PHE A 197 -18.72 10.74 -13.70
N ILE A 198 -19.87 10.53 -13.06
CA ILE A 198 -20.26 9.19 -12.59
C ILE A 198 -20.34 8.22 -13.78
N ARG A 199 -20.95 8.62 -14.90
CA ARG A 199 -21.05 7.78 -16.09
C ARG A 199 -19.67 7.43 -16.66
N THR A 200 -18.81 8.42 -16.87
CA THR A 200 -17.47 8.20 -17.45
C THR A 200 -16.57 7.35 -16.56
N VAL A 201 -16.66 7.51 -15.24
CA VAL A 201 -15.98 6.63 -14.28
C VAL A 201 -16.51 5.20 -14.39
N GLN A 202 -17.82 5.00 -14.40
CA GLN A 202 -18.42 3.66 -14.51
C GLN A 202 -18.05 2.96 -15.82
N GLU A 203 -18.03 3.69 -16.94
CA GLU A 203 -17.60 3.20 -18.25
C GLU A 203 -16.10 2.84 -18.25
N THR A 204 -15.25 3.73 -17.73
CA THR A 204 -13.80 3.51 -17.63
C THR A 204 -13.49 2.29 -16.77
N GLN A 205 -14.18 2.12 -15.64
CA GLN A 205 -14.05 0.96 -14.78
C GLN A 205 -14.56 -0.34 -15.43
N ALA A 206 -15.65 -0.26 -16.20
CA ALA A 206 -16.14 -1.41 -16.96
C ALA A 206 -15.13 -1.82 -18.03
N ALA A 207 -14.52 -0.87 -18.73
CA ALA A 207 -13.47 -1.10 -19.73
C ALA A 207 -12.18 -1.64 -19.10
N GLN A 208 -11.86 -1.22 -17.88
CA GLN A 208 -10.70 -1.68 -17.11
C GLN A 208 -10.93 -3.00 -16.37
N GLN A 209 -12.09 -3.66 -16.54
CA GLN A 209 -12.26 -5.00 -16.04
C GLN A 209 -11.13 -5.88 -16.56
N THR A 210 -10.24 -6.25 -15.65
CA THR A 210 -9.11 -7.10 -15.98
C THR A 210 -9.64 -8.42 -16.54
N ALA A 211 -8.96 -8.96 -17.55
CA ALA A 211 -9.27 -10.28 -18.09
C ALA A 211 -9.38 -11.33 -16.97
N ASP A 212 -8.64 -11.14 -15.87
CA ASP A 212 -8.67 -12.01 -14.70
C ASP A 212 -9.97 -11.94 -13.90
N ILE A 213 -10.56 -10.77 -13.69
CA ILE A 213 -11.90 -10.67 -13.07
C ILE A 213 -12.97 -11.25 -13.98
N SER A 214 -12.87 -11.01 -15.29
CA SER A 214 -13.78 -11.63 -16.27
C SER A 214 -13.67 -13.16 -16.25
N LYS A 215 -12.46 -13.71 -16.19
CA LYS A 215 -12.21 -15.15 -16.00
C LYS A 215 -12.78 -15.66 -14.68
N LYS A 216 -12.56 -14.95 -13.56
CA LYS A 216 -13.10 -15.33 -12.24
C LYS A 216 -14.62 -15.34 -12.23
N ARG A 217 -15.29 -14.36 -12.85
CA ARG A 217 -16.76 -14.36 -13.03
C ARG A 217 -17.25 -15.54 -13.85
N LYS A 218 -16.59 -15.84 -14.97
CA LYS A 218 -16.93 -17.01 -15.80
C LYS A 218 -16.76 -18.31 -15.03
N ARG A 219 -15.67 -18.43 -14.26
CA ARG A 219 -15.40 -19.60 -13.41
C ARG A 219 -16.42 -19.74 -12.29
N LEU A 220 -16.79 -18.62 -11.65
CA LEU A 220 -17.83 -18.57 -10.62
C LEU A 220 -19.17 -19.08 -11.16
N ALA A 221 -19.61 -18.56 -12.31
CA ALA A 221 -20.85 -19.01 -12.95
C ALA A 221 -20.81 -20.50 -13.33
N ALA A 222 -19.65 -21.00 -13.80
CA ALA A 222 -19.48 -22.42 -14.10
C ALA A 222 -19.52 -23.30 -12.84
N ALA A 223 -18.87 -22.87 -11.74
CA ALA A 223 -18.86 -23.57 -10.48
C ALA A 223 -20.25 -23.63 -9.84
N GLN A 224 -20.97 -22.49 -9.81
CA GLN A 224 -22.37 -22.42 -9.34
C GLN A 224 -23.29 -23.33 -10.16
N LYS A 225 -23.14 -23.34 -11.49
CA LYS A 225 -23.90 -24.25 -12.35
C LYS A 225 -23.63 -25.72 -12.02
N ARG A 226 -22.36 -26.09 -11.84
CA ARG A 226 -21.98 -27.47 -11.49
C ARG A 226 -22.51 -27.87 -10.10
N ALA A 227 -22.46 -26.97 -9.12
CA ALA A 227 -23.02 -27.20 -7.80
C ALA A 227 -24.54 -27.47 -7.87
N GLY A 228 -25.29 -26.69 -8.65
CA GLY A 228 -26.72 -26.93 -8.86
C GLY A 228 -27.04 -28.22 -9.64
N GLU A 229 -26.17 -28.63 -10.57
CA GLU A 229 -26.28 -29.93 -11.24
C GLU A 229 -26.06 -31.10 -10.29
N LEU A 230 -25.05 -31.00 -9.41
CA LEU A 230 -24.77 -32.00 -8.38
C LEU A 230 -25.93 -32.15 -7.41
N GLU A 231 -26.52 -31.06 -6.96
CA GLU A 231 -27.67 -31.08 -6.04
C GLU A 231 -28.86 -31.84 -6.66
N ARG A 232 -29.12 -31.62 -7.96
CA ARG A 232 -30.14 -32.40 -8.70
C ARG A 232 -29.79 -33.88 -8.82
N LEU A 233 -28.52 -34.22 -9.01
CA LEU A 233 -28.07 -35.62 -9.09
C LEU A 233 -28.21 -36.31 -7.73
N ILE A 234 -27.85 -35.64 -6.63
CA ILE A 234 -27.99 -36.15 -5.26
C ILE A 234 -29.46 -36.46 -4.95
N CYS A 235 -30.38 -35.53 -5.24
CA CYS A 235 -31.82 -35.77 -5.08
C CYS A 235 -32.29 -37.01 -5.84
N LYS A 236 -31.87 -37.16 -7.11
CA LYS A 236 -32.27 -38.30 -7.94
C LYS A 236 -31.72 -39.64 -7.42
N ILE A 237 -30.47 -39.64 -6.96
CA ILE A 237 -29.82 -40.86 -6.44
C ILE A 237 -30.45 -41.29 -5.12
N TYR A 238 -30.84 -40.33 -4.28
CA TYR A 238 -31.62 -40.58 -3.07
C TYR A 238 -32.99 -41.19 -3.39
N GLU A 239 -33.71 -40.65 -4.38
CA GLU A 239 -34.99 -41.20 -4.85
C GLU A 239 -34.84 -42.64 -5.39
N ASP A 240 -33.82 -42.90 -6.22
CA ASP A 240 -33.57 -44.22 -6.78
C ASP A 240 -33.15 -45.24 -5.70
N ASN A 241 -32.45 -44.81 -4.64
CA ASN A 241 -32.17 -45.65 -3.47
C ASN A 241 -33.44 -45.95 -2.67
N ALA A 242 -34.25 -44.92 -2.37
CA ALA A 242 -35.51 -45.09 -1.64
C ALA A 242 -36.52 -46.00 -2.37
N LEU A 243 -36.47 -46.03 -3.71
CA LEU A 243 -37.27 -46.94 -4.56
C LEU A 243 -36.65 -48.34 -4.72
N GLY A 244 -35.50 -48.62 -4.08
CA GLY A 244 -34.81 -49.91 -4.13
C GLY A 244 -34.16 -50.24 -5.48
N LYS A 245 -34.01 -49.27 -6.38
CA LYS A 245 -33.36 -49.44 -7.69
C LYS A 245 -31.84 -49.40 -7.58
N LEU A 246 -31.32 -48.81 -6.50
CA LEU A 246 -29.89 -48.69 -6.21
C LEU A 246 -29.58 -49.40 -4.88
N PRO A 247 -28.55 -50.28 -4.81
CA PRO A 247 -28.11 -50.86 -3.55
C PRO A 247 -27.44 -49.83 -2.63
N ASP A 248 -27.64 -49.94 -1.31
CA ASP A 248 -27.10 -49.02 -0.30
C ASP A 248 -25.58 -48.81 -0.41
N ALA A 249 -24.80 -49.88 -0.59
CA ALA A 249 -23.35 -49.78 -0.72
C ALA A 249 -22.90 -48.93 -1.94
N ARG A 250 -23.69 -48.89 -3.02
CA ARG A 250 -23.42 -48.02 -4.18
C ARG A 250 -23.92 -46.60 -3.95
N TYR A 251 -25.02 -46.44 -3.21
CA TYR A 251 -25.50 -45.13 -2.77
C TYR A 251 -24.44 -44.42 -1.92
N GLU A 252 -23.93 -45.06 -0.87
CA GLU A 252 -22.91 -44.49 0.03
C GLU A 252 -21.65 -44.05 -0.72
N ALA A 253 -21.18 -44.85 -1.69
CA ALA A 253 -20.00 -44.52 -2.47
C ALA A 253 -20.22 -43.30 -3.39
N LEU A 254 -21.40 -43.19 -4.02
CA LEU A 254 -21.74 -42.06 -4.89
C LEU A 254 -22.01 -40.79 -4.08
N ASP A 255 -22.72 -40.91 -2.96
CA ASP A 255 -23.01 -39.81 -2.04
C ASP A 255 -21.71 -39.20 -1.50
N ALA A 256 -20.79 -40.03 -1.02
CA ALA A 256 -19.47 -39.57 -0.56
C ALA A 256 -18.65 -38.88 -1.68
N GLN A 257 -18.76 -39.37 -2.92
CA GLN A 257 -18.08 -38.75 -4.06
C GLN A 257 -18.67 -37.36 -4.40
N TYR A 258 -19.99 -37.25 -4.44
CA TYR A 258 -20.67 -35.98 -4.74
C TYR A 258 -20.55 -34.97 -3.61
N ALA A 259 -20.62 -35.41 -2.34
CA ALA A 259 -20.39 -34.55 -1.18
C ALA A 259 -18.98 -33.94 -1.22
N LYS A 260 -17.95 -34.75 -1.54
CA LYS A 260 -16.58 -34.24 -1.69
C LYS A 260 -16.42 -33.23 -2.83
N GLU A 261 -17.09 -33.45 -3.96
CA GLU A 261 -17.09 -32.50 -5.08
C GLU A 261 -17.84 -31.21 -4.71
N GLN A 262 -18.96 -31.32 -4.00
CA GLN A 262 -19.76 -30.19 -3.56
C GLN A 262 -19.04 -29.33 -2.53
N ASP A 263 -18.35 -29.93 -1.56
CA ASP A 263 -17.52 -29.21 -0.59
C ASP A 263 -16.39 -28.42 -1.29
N ALA A 264 -15.72 -29.06 -2.27
CA ALA A 264 -14.68 -28.41 -3.04
C ALA A 264 -15.22 -27.24 -3.89
N LEU A 265 -16.38 -27.42 -4.52
CA LEU A 265 -17.04 -26.37 -5.30
C LEU A 265 -17.56 -25.24 -4.41
N ASN A 266 -18.12 -25.52 -3.25
CA ASN A 266 -18.59 -24.51 -2.31
C ASN A 266 -17.43 -23.67 -1.77
N ALA A 267 -16.29 -24.30 -1.46
CA ALA A 267 -15.08 -23.57 -1.09
C ALA A 267 -14.55 -22.69 -2.24
N GLU A 268 -14.55 -23.21 -3.48
CA GLU A 268 -14.17 -22.43 -4.67
C GLU A 268 -15.13 -21.26 -4.92
N ILE A 269 -16.44 -21.49 -4.80
CA ILE A 269 -17.48 -20.46 -4.94
C ILE A 269 -17.28 -19.37 -3.90
N ALA A 270 -17.11 -19.72 -2.62
CA ALA A 270 -16.91 -18.73 -1.56
C ALA A 270 -15.68 -17.83 -1.80
N GLU A 271 -14.56 -18.41 -2.23
CA GLU A 271 -13.35 -17.65 -2.57
C GLU A 271 -13.53 -16.78 -3.83
N LEU A 272 -14.17 -17.31 -4.88
CA LEU A 272 -14.44 -16.55 -6.10
C LEU A 272 -15.46 -15.44 -5.88
N GLU A 273 -16.52 -15.70 -5.10
CA GLU A 273 -17.50 -14.70 -4.71
C GLU A 273 -16.86 -13.60 -3.88
N LYS A 274 -16.03 -13.93 -2.90
CA LYS A 274 -15.28 -12.94 -2.12
C LYS A 274 -14.38 -12.08 -3.01
N ALA A 275 -13.72 -12.68 -4.00
CA ALA A 275 -12.88 -11.94 -4.94
C ALA A 275 -13.69 -11.03 -5.89
N VAL A 276 -14.86 -11.49 -6.37
CA VAL A 276 -15.73 -10.72 -7.28
C VAL A 276 -16.48 -9.64 -6.53
N THR A 277 -17.03 -9.94 -5.35
CA THR A 277 -17.73 -8.97 -4.49
C THR A 277 -16.78 -7.91 -3.95
N GLY A 278 -15.56 -8.27 -3.54
CA GLY A 278 -14.53 -7.29 -3.18
C GLY A 278 -14.21 -6.34 -4.35
N TYR A 279 -14.14 -6.88 -5.58
CA TYR A 279 -13.98 -6.06 -6.79
C TYR A 279 -15.21 -5.18 -7.06
N GLU A 280 -16.43 -5.68 -6.88
CA GLU A 280 -17.66 -4.91 -7.10
C GLU A 280 -17.93 -3.86 -6.03
N GLN A 281 -17.57 -4.11 -4.77
CA GLN A 281 -17.64 -3.13 -3.69
C GLN A 281 -16.68 -1.96 -3.96
N SER A 282 -15.49 -2.24 -4.51
CA SER A 282 -14.59 -1.18 -4.99
C SER A 282 -15.18 -0.35 -6.15
N ARG A 283 -16.15 -0.89 -6.89
CA ARG A 283 -16.77 -0.31 -8.09
C ARG A 283 -17.97 0.61 -7.82
N LYS A 284 -18.47 0.69 -6.57
CA LYS A 284 -19.73 1.38 -6.24
C LYS A 284 -19.63 2.82 -5.75
N SER A 285 -18.46 3.47 -5.88
CA SER A 285 -18.21 4.64 -5.03
C SER A 285 -17.66 5.85 -5.79
N ALA A 286 -18.01 6.03 -7.07
CA ALA A 286 -17.80 7.33 -7.73
C ALA A 286 -18.45 8.47 -6.93
N GLU A 287 -19.64 8.22 -6.38
CA GLU A 287 -20.33 9.17 -5.50
C GLU A 287 -19.58 9.43 -4.19
N LYS A 288 -18.97 8.41 -3.59
CA LYS A 288 -18.13 8.60 -2.40
C LYS A 288 -16.83 9.32 -2.73
N PHE A 289 -16.26 9.06 -3.90
CA PHE A 289 -15.09 9.78 -4.38
C PHE A 289 -15.39 11.27 -4.56
N ILE A 290 -16.58 11.60 -5.08
CA ILE A 290 -17.07 12.98 -5.15
C ILE A 290 -17.22 13.55 -3.74
N ALA A 291 -17.85 12.82 -2.82
CA ALA A 291 -17.98 13.26 -1.43
C ALA A 291 -16.61 13.49 -0.74
N LEU A 292 -15.61 12.67 -1.06
CA LEU A 292 -14.22 12.86 -0.62
C LEU A 292 -13.60 14.11 -1.24
N ILE A 293 -13.82 14.38 -2.53
CA ILE A 293 -13.38 15.61 -3.17
C ILE A 293 -14.02 16.82 -2.49
N ASP A 294 -15.34 16.78 -2.26
CA ASP A 294 -16.09 17.87 -1.64
C ASP A 294 -15.64 18.15 -0.20
N LYS A 295 -15.12 17.13 0.50
CA LYS A 295 -14.51 17.26 1.84
C LYS A 295 -13.24 18.12 1.84
N TYR A 296 -12.51 18.19 0.72
CA TYR A 296 -11.24 18.93 0.63
C TYR A 296 -11.37 20.14 -0.31
N GLU A 297 -11.19 21.34 0.24
CA GLU A 297 -11.36 22.59 -0.53
C GLU A 297 -10.27 22.82 -1.59
N ASN A 298 -9.01 22.45 -1.29
CA ASN A 298 -7.84 22.69 -2.15
C ASN A 298 -6.82 21.54 -2.10
N PHE A 299 -6.09 21.35 -3.21
CA PHE A 299 -5.08 20.28 -3.39
C PHE A 299 -3.64 20.81 -3.51
N ASP A 300 -3.37 22.06 -3.12
CA ASP A 300 -2.03 22.68 -3.25
C ASP A 300 -0.97 22.01 -2.37
N THR A 301 -1.36 21.54 -1.18
CA THR A 301 -0.49 20.76 -0.29
C THR A 301 -1.14 19.41 0.03
N LEU A 302 -0.66 18.37 -0.64
CA LEU A 302 -1.15 17.01 -0.43
C LEU A 302 -0.65 16.47 0.92
N THR A 303 -1.56 16.38 1.89
CA THR A 303 -1.27 15.75 3.19
C THR A 303 -1.19 14.22 3.06
N ASN A 304 -0.49 13.56 3.99
CA ASN A 304 -0.44 12.09 4.02
C ASN A 304 -1.84 11.46 4.12
N THR A 305 -2.74 12.09 4.88
CA THR A 305 -4.12 11.64 5.03
C THR A 305 -4.85 11.69 3.69
N MET A 306 -4.76 12.80 2.96
CA MET A 306 -5.35 12.92 1.62
C MET A 306 -4.80 11.87 0.67
N LEU A 307 -3.47 11.67 0.62
CA LEU A 307 -2.87 10.66 -0.26
C LEU A 307 -3.36 9.25 0.07
N ASN A 308 -3.49 8.90 1.36
CA ASN A 308 -3.99 7.60 1.74
C ASN A 308 -5.49 7.43 1.48
N GLU A 309 -6.29 8.49 1.60
CA GLU A 309 -7.74 8.48 1.28
C GLU A 309 -8.01 8.42 -0.23
N PHE A 310 -7.22 9.11 -1.05
CA PHE A 310 -7.45 9.17 -2.49
C PHE A 310 -6.70 8.11 -3.29
N VAL A 311 -5.48 7.72 -2.90
CA VAL A 311 -4.62 6.87 -3.73
C VAL A 311 -4.52 5.46 -3.18
N GLU A 312 -4.86 4.49 -4.03
CA GLU A 312 -4.73 3.06 -3.74
C GLU A 312 -3.27 2.60 -3.94
N LYS A 313 -2.76 2.84 -5.16
CA LYS A 313 -1.42 2.47 -5.61
C LYS A 313 -0.99 3.31 -6.81
N ILE A 314 0.32 3.43 -7.01
CA ILE A 314 0.94 4.17 -8.11
C ILE A 314 1.92 3.24 -8.80
N LEU A 315 1.72 2.98 -10.09
CA LEU A 315 2.63 2.18 -10.91
C LEU A 315 3.51 3.11 -11.74
N VAL A 316 4.82 2.86 -11.69
CA VAL A 316 5.81 3.63 -12.44
C VAL A 316 6.46 2.74 -13.49
N HIS A 317 6.31 3.12 -14.75
CA HIS A 317 6.91 2.45 -15.89
C HIS A 317 8.35 2.90 -16.13
N GLU A 318 9.03 2.21 -17.04
CA GLU A 318 10.35 2.62 -17.50
C GLU A 318 10.29 4.00 -18.19
N ARG A 319 11.40 4.74 -18.15
CA ARG A 319 11.55 5.97 -18.92
C ARG A 319 11.68 5.63 -20.40
N ALA A 320 11.01 6.39 -21.26
CA ALA A 320 11.10 6.20 -22.71
C ALA A 320 12.54 6.28 -23.23
N ARG A 321 13.37 7.15 -22.62
CA ARG A 321 14.79 7.27 -22.98
C ARG A 321 15.71 7.31 -21.77
N LYS A 322 16.67 6.38 -21.74
CA LYS A 322 17.73 6.32 -20.73
C LYS A 322 18.75 7.45 -20.89
N GLY A 323 19.16 8.06 -19.78
CA GLY A 323 20.26 9.02 -19.71
C GLY A 323 19.98 10.42 -20.27
N SER A 324 18.76 10.67 -20.77
CA SER A 324 18.31 12.00 -21.15
C SER A 324 17.91 12.81 -19.91
N GLN A 325 18.18 14.12 -19.92
CA GLN A 325 17.69 15.04 -18.89
C GLN A 325 16.17 15.22 -19.00
N ASP A 326 15.69 15.32 -20.25
CA ASP A 326 14.26 15.42 -20.57
C ASP A 326 13.81 14.11 -21.23
N THR A 327 12.96 13.37 -20.54
CA THR A 327 12.34 12.12 -21.03
C THR A 327 10.91 12.06 -20.54
N THR A 328 10.06 11.46 -21.35
CA THR A 328 8.73 11.03 -20.91
C THR A 328 8.86 9.75 -20.10
N GLN A 329 7.94 9.57 -19.15
CA GLN A 329 7.83 8.38 -18.31
C GLN A 329 6.35 8.21 -17.99
N GLU A 330 5.82 7.01 -18.23
CA GLU A 330 4.42 6.72 -17.91
C GLU A 330 4.27 6.43 -16.41
N VAL A 331 3.24 7.02 -15.81
CA VAL A 331 2.87 6.83 -14.41
C VAL A 331 1.38 6.56 -14.38
N GLU A 332 1.00 5.40 -13.85
CA GLU A 332 -0.40 5.03 -13.65
C GLU A 332 -0.76 5.21 -12.19
N ILE A 333 -1.83 5.95 -11.93
CA ILE A 333 -2.30 6.20 -10.57
C ILE A 333 -3.67 5.58 -10.44
N TYR A 334 -3.80 4.70 -9.46
CA TYR A 334 -5.04 4.06 -9.09
C TYR A 334 -5.59 4.80 -7.89
N PHE A 335 -6.73 5.46 -8.09
CA PHE A 335 -7.47 6.11 -7.03
C PHE A 335 -8.36 5.11 -6.31
N ASN A 336 -8.54 5.30 -5.01
CA ASN A 336 -9.56 4.59 -4.25
C ASN A 336 -10.94 4.87 -4.90
N PHE A 337 -11.81 3.86 -4.97
CA PHE A 337 -13.17 3.91 -5.54
C PHE A 337 -13.32 4.14 -7.05
N VAL A 338 -12.34 4.76 -7.69
CA VAL A 338 -12.39 5.12 -9.12
C VAL A 338 -11.48 4.22 -9.96
N GLY A 339 -10.41 3.67 -9.39
CA GLY A 339 -9.41 2.88 -10.12
C GLY A 339 -8.49 3.79 -10.95
N ARG A 340 -8.05 3.32 -12.13
CA ARG A 340 -7.23 4.16 -13.02
C ARG A 340 -8.18 5.13 -13.73
N TYR A 341 -8.15 6.41 -13.37
CA TYR A 341 -8.96 7.42 -14.05
C TYR A 341 -8.08 8.57 -14.51
N ILE A 342 -8.26 8.93 -15.77
CA ILE A 342 -7.56 10.05 -16.39
C ILE A 342 -8.66 11.02 -16.83
N PRO A 343 -8.76 12.20 -16.19
CA PRO A 343 -9.73 13.23 -16.57
C PRO A 343 -9.63 13.53 -18.07
N PRO A 344 -10.75 13.78 -18.77
CA PRO A 344 -10.75 14.12 -20.20
C PRO A 344 -9.77 15.25 -20.56
N ALA A 345 -9.67 16.28 -19.71
CA ALA A 345 -8.75 17.41 -19.88
C ALA A 345 -7.25 17.01 -19.85
N LEU A 346 -6.92 15.87 -19.25
CA LEU A 346 -5.56 15.35 -19.13
C LEU A 346 -5.35 14.10 -20.01
N GLN A 347 -6.33 13.72 -20.83
CA GLN A 347 -6.12 12.67 -21.81
C GLN A 347 -5.08 13.13 -22.84
N PRO A 348 -4.21 12.22 -23.29
CA PRO A 348 -3.20 12.57 -24.29
C PRO A 348 -3.91 12.98 -25.58
N VAL A 349 -3.97 14.28 -25.84
CA VAL A 349 -4.46 14.83 -27.10
C VAL A 349 -3.49 14.40 -28.20
N PRO A 350 -3.96 13.87 -29.33
CA PRO A 350 -3.09 13.57 -30.46
C PRO A 350 -2.40 14.86 -30.89
N LEU A 351 -1.07 14.89 -30.72
CA LEU A 351 -0.22 16.02 -31.09
C LEU A 351 -0.46 16.38 -32.56
N THR A 352 -0.50 17.67 -32.84
CA THR A 352 -0.59 18.16 -34.23
C THR A 352 0.62 17.70 -35.04
N PRO A 353 0.51 17.55 -36.38
CA PRO A 353 1.65 17.14 -37.21
C PRO A 353 2.89 18.01 -37.02
N GLU A 354 2.71 19.31 -36.75
CA GLU A 354 3.80 20.26 -36.47
C GLU A 354 4.49 19.97 -35.12
N GLU A 355 3.73 19.72 -34.05
CA GLU A 355 4.28 19.35 -32.74
C GLU A 355 4.99 17.99 -32.76
N GLN A 356 4.45 17.04 -33.53
CA GLN A 356 5.10 15.75 -33.77
C GLN A 356 6.45 15.95 -34.48
N GLU A 357 6.51 16.82 -35.48
CA GLU A 357 7.76 17.15 -36.17
C GLU A 357 8.77 17.84 -35.24
N GLU A 358 8.33 18.78 -34.41
CA GLU A 358 9.16 19.42 -33.38
C GLU A 358 9.72 18.42 -32.37
N LEU A 359 8.90 17.45 -31.93
CA LEU A 359 9.37 16.36 -31.08
C LEU A 359 10.41 15.49 -31.79
N ARG A 360 10.18 15.11 -33.07
CA ARG A 360 11.17 14.38 -33.88
C ARG A 360 12.48 15.16 -34.00
N LYS A 361 12.44 16.45 -34.33
CA LYS A 361 13.64 17.33 -34.39
C LYS A 361 14.38 17.37 -33.05
N LYS A 362 13.65 17.45 -31.93
CA LYS A 362 14.23 17.40 -30.57
C LYS A 362 14.89 16.05 -30.30
N GLU A 363 14.27 14.94 -30.70
CA GLU A 363 14.83 13.59 -30.54
C GLU A 363 16.05 13.35 -31.41
N GLU A 364 16.02 13.76 -32.68
CA GLU A 364 17.18 13.73 -33.59
C GLU A 364 18.35 14.55 -33.05
N ARG A 365 18.06 15.74 -32.48
CA ARG A 365 19.09 16.56 -31.82
C ARG A 365 19.71 15.82 -30.65
N LYS A 366 18.90 15.13 -29.83
CA LYS A 366 19.39 14.30 -28.72
C LYS A 366 20.25 13.14 -29.22
N ASP A 367 19.85 12.47 -30.30
CA ASP A 367 20.61 11.37 -30.92
C ASP A 367 21.95 11.83 -31.46
N ARG A 368 21.97 12.95 -32.18
CA ARG A 368 23.21 13.57 -32.67
C ARG A 368 24.16 13.92 -31.53
N LEU A 369 23.66 14.50 -30.44
CA LEU A 369 24.46 14.81 -29.26
C LEU A 369 24.99 13.54 -28.58
N HIS A 370 24.18 12.49 -28.51
CA HIS A 370 24.58 11.19 -27.95
C HIS A 370 25.69 10.53 -28.80
N GLN A 371 25.55 10.51 -30.12
CA GLN A 371 26.58 10.02 -31.04
C GLN A 371 27.89 10.82 -30.91
N ASN A 372 27.81 12.14 -30.81
CA ASN A 372 28.98 13.00 -30.57
C ASN A 372 29.65 12.69 -29.22
N TYR A 373 28.87 12.39 -28.18
CA TYR A 373 29.40 11.93 -26.91
C TYR A 373 30.11 10.57 -27.03
N LEU A 374 29.51 9.58 -27.72
CA LEU A 374 30.14 8.28 -27.94
C LEU A 374 31.45 8.40 -28.73
N ARG A 375 31.49 9.24 -29.77
CA ARG A 375 32.73 9.55 -30.51
C ARG A 375 33.80 10.17 -29.61
N ARG A 376 33.45 11.13 -28.75
CA ARG A 376 34.39 11.72 -27.78
C ARG A 376 34.89 10.72 -26.75
N LYS A 377 34.05 9.77 -26.34
CA LYS A 377 34.40 8.70 -25.42
C LYS A 377 35.37 7.70 -26.05
N ALA A 378 35.12 7.30 -27.30
CA ALA A 378 36.01 6.42 -28.06
C ALA A 378 37.39 7.06 -28.30
N ASN A 379 37.41 8.36 -28.60
CA ASN A 379 38.64 9.10 -28.92
C ASN A 379 39.39 9.63 -27.69
N GLY A 380 39.03 9.21 -26.46
CA GLY A 380 39.71 9.61 -25.22
C GLY A 380 39.47 11.05 -24.74
N LYS A 381 39.07 11.98 -25.62
CA LYS A 381 38.80 13.40 -25.31
C LYS A 381 37.80 13.61 -24.17
N GLN A 382 36.85 12.69 -23.99
CA GLN A 382 35.92 12.75 -22.86
C GLN A 382 36.62 12.57 -21.51
N LYS A 383 37.64 11.69 -21.44
CA LYS A 383 38.42 11.42 -20.22
C LYS A 383 39.29 12.62 -19.85
N GLU A 384 39.95 13.24 -20.83
CA GLU A 384 40.73 14.48 -20.63
C GLU A 384 39.83 15.64 -20.11
N TRP A 385 38.63 15.78 -20.67
CA TRP A 385 37.65 16.75 -20.19
C TRP A 385 37.21 16.44 -18.75
N GLU A 386 36.96 15.17 -18.43
CA GLU A 386 36.60 14.73 -17.09
C GLU A 386 37.73 15.00 -16.09
N GLU A 387 38.98 14.68 -16.39
CA GLU A 387 40.13 14.96 -15.52
C GLU A 387 40.30 16.46 -15.24
N ARG A 388 40.16 17.30 -16.27
CA ARG A 388 40.28 18.76 -16.16
C ARG A 388 39.20 19.40 -15.28
N TYR A 389 37.97 18.88 -15.30
CA TYR A 389 36.83 19.52 -14.65
C TYR A 389 36.28 18.77 -13.42
N ASN A 390 36.61 17.48 -13.25
CA ASN A 390 36.08 16.67 -12.15
C ASN A 390 36.54 17.17 -10.80
N ALA A 391 37.79 17.63 -10.65
CA ALA A 391 38.28 18.16 -9.38
C ALA A 391 37.45 19.36 -8.90
N LYS A 392 37.21 20.33 -9.79
CA LYS A 392 36.38 21.51 -9.50
C LYS A 392 34.91 21.15 -9.24
N ARG A 393 34.34 20.23 -10.02
CA ARG A 393 32.96 19.74 -9.82
C ARG A 393 32.81 18.98 -8.50
N LYS A 394 33.79 18.14 -8.16
CA LYS A 394 33.84 17.37 -6.91
C LYS A 394 33.93 18.32 -5.72
N ALA A 395 34.81 19.32 -5.77
CA ALA A 395 34.91 20.35 -4.72
C ALA A 395 33.59 21.11 -4.53
N LYS A 396 32.95 21.55 -5.62
CA LYS A 396 31.63 22.22 -5.56
C LYS A 396 30.55 21.30 -4.97
N MET A 397 30.54 20.02 -5.34
CA MET A 397 29.61 19.03 -4.78
C MET A 397 29.85 18.79 -3.29
N GLU A 398 31.11 18.61 -2.87
CA GLU A 398 31.43 18.37 -1.46
C GLU A 398 31.11 19.61 -0.61
N ALA A 399 31.36 20.83 -1.12
CA ALA A 399 30.93 22.06 -0.45
C ALA A 399 29.39 22.11 -0.29
N ALA A 400 28.63 21.77 -1.32
CA ALA A 400 27.17 21.71 -1.24
C ALA A 400 26.67 20.62 -0.25
N LYS A 401 27.31 19.45 -0.24
CA LYS A 401 27.01 18.40 0.76
C LYS A 401 27.35 18.85 2.18
N ALA A 402 28.46 19.56 2.37
CA ALA A 402 28.87 20.07 3.67
C ALA A 402 27.87 21.14 4.18
N ALA A 403 27.42 22.04 3.32
CA ALA A 403 26.37 23.02 3.66
C ALA A 403 25.06 22.32 4.08
N ILE A 404 24.62 21.33 3.32
CA ILE A 404 23.44 20.51 3.68
C ILE A 404 23.64 19.83 5.03
N ARG A 405 24.80 19.19 5.27
CA ARG A 405 25.07 18.53 6.55
C ARG A 405 25.10 19.51 7.72
N ALA A 406 25.62 20.72 7.53
CA ALA A 406 25.62 21.76 8.55
C ALA A 406 24.19 22.14 8.96
N GLU A 407 23.31 22.36 7.97
CA GLU A 407 21.89 22.62 8.20
C GLU A 407 21.19 21.44 8.91
N ASP A 408 21.54 20.18 8.58
CA ASP A 408 20.98 19.01 9.26
C ASP A 408 21.45 18.86 10.71
N MET A 409 22.69 19.27 11.01
CA MET A 409 23.20 19.31 12.38
C MET A 409 22.50 20.40 13.20
N GLU A 410 22.27 21.58 12.61
CA GLU A 410 21.52 22.68 13.25
C GLU A 410 20.07 22.27 13.56
N LYS A 411 19.43 21.52 12.65
CA LYS A 411 18.07 20.99 12.84
C LYS A 411 18.01 19.73 13.73
N GLY A 412 19.15 19.25 14.23
CA GLY A 412 19.22 18.05 15.09
C GLY A 412 18.87 16.73 14.37
N ILE A 413 18.85 16.71 13.03
CA ILE A 413 18.53 15.51 12.23
C ILE A 413 19.72 14.54 12.25
N PHE A 414 20.95 15.06 12.26
CA PHE A 414 22.18 14.28 12.34
C PHE A 414 23.06 14.75 13.50
N THR A 415 23.57 13.79 14.27
CA THR A 415 24.66 14.02 15.23
C THR A 415 25.84 13.14 14.83
N THR A 416 27.04 13.71 14.74
CA THR A 416 28.22 12.89 14.45
C THR A 416 28.65 12.17 15.72
N VAL A 417 28.91 10.85 15.62
CA VAL A 417 29.33 10.03 16.77
C VAL A 417 30.63 10.57 17.39
N SER A 418 31.49 11.21 16.59
CA SER A 418 32.71 11.90 17.04
C SER A 418 32.47 13.12 17.91
N GLN A 419 31.29 13.75 17.85
CA GLN A 419 30.90 14.87 18.72
C GLN A 419 30.26 14.40 20.02
N LEU A 420 29.88 13.12 20.13
CA LEU A 420 29.36 12.58 21.39
C LEU A 420 30.52 12.40 22.38
N PRO A 421 30.33 12.76 23.66
CA PRO A 421 31.34 12.50 24.68
C PRO A 421 31.63 11.00 24.75
N ARG A 422 32.91 10.64 24.70
CA ARG A 422 33.37 9.25 24.75
C ARG A 422 32.99 8.65 26.09
N GLN A 423 31.99 7.77 26.10
CA GLN A 423 31.63 7.01 27.30
C GLN A 423 32.43 5.72 27.33
N GLU A 424 33.16 5.48 28.42
CA GLU A 424 33.76 4.18 28.66
C GLU A 424 32.66 3.15 28.98
N PRO A 425 32.74 1.93 28.42
CA PRO A 425 31.76 0.89 28.70
C PRO A 425 31.80 0.55 30.19
N ARG A 426 30.76 0.93 30.93
CA ARG A 426 30.60 0.56 32.34
C ARG A 426 30.36 -0.95 32.40
N LYS A 427 31.29 -1.70 33.02
CA LYS A 427 31.02 -3.09 33.40
C LYS A 427 29.81 -3.09 34.33
N ALA A 428 28.79 -3.87 33.99
CA ALA A 428 27.68 -4.12 34.90
C ALA A 428 28.27 -4.72 36.19
N THR A 429 28.15 -4.02 37.31
CA THR A 429 28.42 -4.59 38.62
C THR A 429 27.34 -5.64 38.88
N VAL A 430 27.65 -6.89 38.58
CA VAL A 430 26.85 -8.02 39.03
C VAL A 430 26.91 -7.97 40.56
N SER A 431 25.80 -7.62 41.21
CA SER A 431 25.72 -7.72 42.66
C SER A 431 25.91 -9.19 43.02
N ALA A 432 27.00 -9.51 43.71
CA ALA A 432 27.16 -10.80 44.39
C ALA A 432 26.17 -10.85 45.56
N SER A 433 24.92 -11.15 45.24
CA SER A 433 23.84 -11.35 46.21
C SER A 433 22.84 -12.37 45.63
N ALA A 434 23.39 -13.50 45.19
CA ALA A 434 22.65 -14.73 44.89
C ALA A 434 23.63 -15.91 44.93
N ALA A 435 24.35 -16.03 46.05
CA ALA A 435 25.08 -17.24 46.42
C ALA A 435 25.25 -17.26 47.94
N VAL A 436 24.15 -17.53 48.66
CA VAL A 436 24.05 -18.52 49.75
C VAL A 436 22.63 -19.05 49.73
#